data_AF-A0A842T3E8-F1
#
_entry.id   AF-A0A842T3E8-F1
#
_cell.length_a   1.000
_cell.length_b   1.000
_cell.length_c   1.000
_cell.angle_alpha   90.00
_cell.angle_beta   90.00
_cell.angle_gamma   90.00
#
_symmetry.space_group_name_H-M   'P 1'
#
loop_
_entity.id
_entity.type
_entity.pdbx_description
1 polymer ?
#
loop_
_entity_poly.entity_id
_entity_poly.type
_entity_poly.pdbx_seq_one_letter_code
_entity_poly.pdbx_strand_id
1 'polypeptide(L)' 'MTMKENNAPEPIPEEIAIRICQEIRERNQKKRISFSKMQCWGCMKFSDFDDRGSCIYGDPETHRGCQLVNKVFDTLEKNE' A
#
# COMPACT_ATOMS: atom_id res chain seq x y z
N MET A 1 30.53 11.39 16.36
CA MET A 1 29.06 11.35 16.43
C MET A 1 28.55 11.09 15.02
N THR A 2 28.25 9.84 14.70
CA THR A 2 27.62 9.47 13.43
C THR A 2 26.17 9.90 13.49
N MET A 3 25.81 10.90 12.69
CA MET A 3 24.41 11.23 12.43
C MET A 3 23.79 10.00 11.78
N LYS A 4 23.00 9.23 12.53
CA LYS A 4 22.08 8.26 11.94
C LYS A 4 21.03 9.09 11.23
N GLU A 5 21.20 9.23 9.93
CA GLU A 5 20.17 9.69 9.02
C GLU A 5 18.93 8.83 9.29
N ASN A 6 17.94 9.42 9.96
CA ASN A 6 16.66 8.77 10.19
C ASN A 6 15.93 8.78 8.85
N ASN A 7 16.32 7.89 7.94
CA ASN A 7 15.67 7.67 6.66
C ASN A 7 14.36 6.91 6.91
N ALA A 8 13.37 7.61 7.46
CA ALA A 8 12.00 7.14 7.42
C ALA A 8 11.60 7.00 5.94
N PRO A 9 10.89 5.92 5.56
CA PRO A 9 10.43 5.77 4.19
C PRO A 9 9.57 6.97 3.79
N GLU A 10 9.75 7.48 2.58
CA GLU A 10 9.04 8.67 2.11
C GLU A 10 7.51 8.45 2.15
N PRO A 11 6.71 9.39 2.68
CA PRO A 11 5.27 9.31 2.66
C PRO A 11 4.71 9.09 1.25
N ILE A 12 3.66 8.28 1.13
CA ILE A 12 2.98 8.08 -0.14
C ILE A 12 1.87 9.14 -0.27
N PRO A 13 1.81 9.92 -1.36
CA PRO A 13 0.66 10.80 -1.59
C PRO A 13 -0.65 9.99 -1.60
N GLU A 14 -1.70 10.47 -0.93
CA GLU A 14 -2.95 9.72 -0.73
C GLU A 14 -3.50 9.18 -2.06
N GLU A 15 -3.61 10.04 -3.07
CA GLU A 15 -4.12 9.68 -4.40
C GLU A 15 -3.29 8.57 -5.07
N ILE A 16 -1.97 8.61 -4.90
CA ILE A 16 -1.06 7.58 -5.43
C ILE A 16 -1.26 6.27 -4.68
N ALA A 17 -1.41 6.30 -3.35
CA ALA A 17 -1.67 5.13 -2.54
C ALA A 17 -3.03 4.47 -2.90
N ILE A 18 -4.08 5.29 -3.12
CA ILE A 18 -5.41 4.82 -3.59
C ILE A 18 -5.25 4.14 -4.94
N ARG A 19 -4.62 4.81 -5.92
CA ARG A 19 -4.45 4.30 -7.27
C ARG A 19 -3.68 2.97 -7.28
N ILE A 20 -2.56 2.89 -6.56
CA ILE A 20 -1.77 1.66 -6.45
C ILE A 20 -2.60 0.54 -5.80
N CYS A 21 -3.37 0.83 -4.76
CA CYS A 21 -4.23 -0.15 -4.10
C CYS A 21 -5.31 -0.69 -5.06
N GLN A 22 -5.95 0.18 -5.86
CA GLN A 22 -6.92 -0.22 -6.89
C GLN A 22 -6.28 -1.13 -7.94
N GLU A 23 -5.11 -0.77 -8.48
CA GLU A 23 -4.38 -1.60 -9.45
C GLU A 23 -4.00 -2.97 -8.87
N ILE A 24 -3.55 -3.02 -7.61
CA ILE A 24 -3.22 -4.28 -6.92
C ILE A 24 -4.47 -5.15 -6.74
N ARG A 25 -5.61 -4.56 -6.38
CA ARG A 25 -6.89 -5.27 -6.25
C ARG A 25 -7.30 -5.88 -7.59
N GLU A 26 -7.26 -5.11 -8.67
CA GLU A 26 -7.60 -5.56 -10.02
C GLU A 26 -6.69 -6.67 -10.54
N ARG A 27 -5.40 -6.64 -10.18
CA ARG A 27 -4.45 -7.71 -10.51
C ARG A 27 -4.67 -8.95 -9.65
N ASN A 28 -4.95 -8.78 -8.36
CA ASN A 28 -5.07 -9.90 -7.42
C ASN A 28 -6.42 -10.61 -7.48
N GLN A 29 -7.51 -9.93 -7.86
CA GLN A 29 -8.81 -10.58 -8.07
C GLN A 29 -8.75 -11.69 -9.14
N LYS A 30 -7.88 -11.52 -10.15
CA LYS A 30 -7.67 -12.48 -11.26
C LYS A 30 -6.83 -13.70 -10.83
N LYS A 31 -6.14 -13.65 -9.70
CA LYS A 31 -5.32 -14.77 -9.20
C LYS A 31 -6.25 -15.85 -8.63
N ARG A 32 -5.89 -17.14 -8.75
CA ARG A 32 -6.67 -18.22 -8.13
C ARG A 32 -6.45 -18.25 -6.62
N ILE A 33 -5.21 -18.47 -6.18
CA ILE A 33 -4.79 -18.48 -4.78
C ILE A 33 -3.42 -17.79 -4.70
N SER A 34 -3.29 -16.76 -3.85
CA SER A 34 -2.00 -16.13 -3.54
C SER A 34 -2.08 -15.38 -2.22
N PHE A 35 -0.95 -15.23 -1.53
CA PHE A 35 -0.88 -14.43 -0.30
C PHE A 35 -1.37 -12.99 -0.52
N SER A 36 -1.02 -12.38 -1.65
CA SER A 36 -1.49 -11.02 -1.99
C SER A 36 -3.01 -10.97 -2.19
N LYS A 37 -3.62 -12.01 -2.77
CA LYS A 37 -5.07 -12.11 -2.90
C LYS A 37 -5.75 -12.29 -1.54
N MET A 38 -5.18 -13.11 -0.66
CA MET A 38 -5.67 -13.28 0.71
C MET A 38 -5.58 -11.99 1.52
N GLN A 39 -4.48 -11.25 1.39
CA GLN A 39 -4.31 -9.93 2.02
C GLN A 39 -5.34 -8.92 1.50
N CYS A 40 -5.56 -8.85 0.18
CA CYS A 40 -6.60 -7.99 -0.40
C CYS A 40 -8.00 -8.41 0.07
N TRP A 41 -8.30 -9.71 0.11
CA TRP A 41 -9.58 -10.21 0.60
C TRP A 41 -9.80 -9.85 2.09
N GLY A 42 -8.80 -10.06 2.94
CA GLY A 42 -8.86 -9.69 4.35
C GLY A 42 -9.08 -8.19 4.54
N CYS A 43 -8.31 -7.37 3.83
CA CYS A 43 -8.50 -5.91 3.81
C CYS A 43 -9.95 -5.56 3.46
N MET A 44 -10.47 -6.05 2.33
CA MET A 44 -11.84 -5.78 1.87
C MET A 44 -12.93 -6.32 2.80
N LYS A 45 -12.66 -7.41 3.52
CA LYS A 45 -13.62 -8.06 4.41
C LYS A 45 -13.74 -7.33 5.76
N PHE A 46 -12.66 -6.71 6.23
CA PHE A 46 -12.58 -6.07 7.55
C PHE A 46 -12.53 -4.54 7.49
N SER A 47 -12.48 -3.93 6.31
CA SER A 47 -12.54 -2.49 6.13
C SER A 47 -13.99 -2.01 5.96
N ASP A 48 -14.52 -1.31 6.95
CA ASP A 48 -15.85 -0.67 6.91
C ASP A 48 -15.86 0.68 6.16
N PHE A 49 -14.75 1.07 5.54
CA PHE A 49 -14.61 2.36 4.88
C PHE A 49 -14.79 2.22 3.38
N ASP A 50 -15.66 3.06 2.82
CA ASP A 50 -15.84 3.33 1.39
C ASP A 50 -14.50 3.34 0.63
N ASP A 51 -14.58 3.15 -0.70
CA ASP A 51 -13.57 3.07 -1.78
C ASP A 51 -12.10 3.58 -1.57
N ARG A 52 -11.84 4.39 -0.54
CA ARG A 52 -10.53 4.82 -0.03
C ARG A 52 -9.69 3.69 0.58
N GLY A 53 -10.32 2.62 1.11
CA GLY A 53 -9.68 1.35 1.49
C GLY A 53 -8.60 1.39 2.59
N SER A 54 -8.51 0.36 3.42
CA SER A 54 -7.50 0.25 4.51
C SER A 54 -6.04 0.14 4.06
N CYS A 55 -5.77 0.27 2.75
CA CYS A 55 -4.43 0.31 2.18
C CYS A 55 -3.60 1.50 2.71
N ILE A 56 -4.27 2.59 3.07
CA ILE A 56 -3.69 3.89 3.44
C ILE A 56 -3.70 4.08 4.96
N TYR A 57 -4.77 3.66 5.62
CA TYR A 57 -5.05 3.96 7.03
C TYR A 57 -4.20 3.20 8.06
N GLY A 58 -3.32 2.29 7.64
CA GLY A 58 -2.39 1.65 8.58
C GLY A 58 -1.39 2.64 9.20
N ASP A 59 -1.11 3.74 8.50
CA ASP A 59 -0.36 4.88 8.99
C ASP A 59 -0.93 6.16 8.32
N PRO A 60 -1.75 6.95 9.03
CA PRO A 60 -2.39 8.13 8.45
C PRO A 60 -1.43 9.31 8.21
N GLU A 61 -0.21 9.29 8.75
CA GLU A 61 0.78 10.34 8.50
C GLU A 61 1.59 10.06 7.23
N THR A 62 1.88 8.78 6.96
CA THR A 62 2.72 8.39 5.82
C THR A 62 1.97 7.68 4.70
N HIS A 63 0.71 7.30 4.94
CA HIS A 63 -0.11 6.47 4.06
C HIS A 63 0.50 5.09 3.72
N ARG A 64 1.48 4.63 4.51
CA ARG A 64 2.19 3.36 4.29
C ARG A 64 1.55 2.16 4.98
N GLY A 65 0.23 2.01 4.86
CA GLY A 65 -0.52 0.96 5.56
C GLY A 65 -0.40 -0.46 4.96
N CYS A 66 -0.27 -0.59 3.64
CA CYS A 66 -0.24 -1.88 2.96
C CYS A 66 1.14 -2.19 2.37
N GLN A 67 1.73 -3.31 2.78
CA GLN A 67 3.04 -3.75 2.27
C GLN A 67 3.07 -3.93 0.74
N LEU A 68 1.94 -4.27 0.11
CA LEU A 68 1.87 -4.36 -1.35
C LEU A 68 1.92 -2.97 -2.01
N VAL A 69 1.26 -1.98 -1.41
CA VAL A 69 1.27 -0.59 -1.88
C VAL A 69 2.66 0.00 -1.71
N ASN A 70 3.24 -0.12 -0.51
CA ASN A 70 4.58 0.34 -0.19
C ASN A 70 5.60 -0.23 -1.18
N LYS A 71 5.56 -1.54 -1.44
CA LYS A 71 6.47 -2.19 -2.37
C LYS A 71 6.35 -1.65 -3.80
N VAL A 72 5.14 -1.40 -4.29
CA VAL A 72 4.94 -0.84 -5.64
C VAL A 72 5.48 0.59 -5.70
N PHE A 73 5.13 1.44 -4.73
CA PHE A 73 5.62 2.81 -4.66
C PHE A 73 7.15 2.88 -4.58
N ASP A 74 7.77 2.12 -3.66
CA ASP A 74 9.23 2.06 -3.52
C ASP A 74 9.94 1.51 -4.76
N THR A 75 9.21 0.81 -5.64
CA THR A 75 9.75 0.37 -6.93
C THR A 75 9.62 1.48 -7.98
N LEU A 76 8.56 2.29 -7.96
CA LEU A 76 8.40 3.42 -8.87
C LEU A 76 9.49 4.48 -8.64
N GLU A 77 9.67 4.91 -7.39
CA GLU A 77 10.68 5.93 -6.99
C GLU A 77 12.12 5.51 -7.30
N LYS A 78 12.41 4.20 -7.34
CA LYS A 78 13.76 3.70 -7.67
C LYS A 78 14.05 3.62 -9.16
N ASN A 79 13.03 3.79 -10.00
CA ASN A 79 13.16 3.76 -11.45
C ASN A 79 13.11 5.17 -12.08
N GLU A 80 13.04 6.21 -11.26
CA GLU A 80 13.23 7.63 -11.63
C GLU A 80 14.64 8.09 -11.25
#